data_AF-A0A259RT37-F1
#
_entry.id   AF-A0A259RT37-F1
#
_cell.length_a   1.000
_cell.length_b   1.000
_cell.length_c   1.000
_cell.angle_alpha   90.00
_cell.angle_beta   90.00
_cell.angle_gamma   90.00
#
_symmetry.space_group_name_H-M   'P 1'
#
loop_
_entity.id
_entity.type
_entity.pdbx_description
1 polymer ?
#
loop_
_entity_poly.entity_id
_entity_poly.type
_entity_poly.pdbx_seq_one_letter_code
_entity_poly.pdbx_strand_id
1 'polypeptide(L)'
;MNGADDITLFGVDFSSAPSRRKPIVIARGRLAQDPSHTVILQDFNRLDTLASFGQWLQMPGPWIGAFDLPFGLPRELIDTLRWPGHRQDEAPLPWERLISHLRHQSRAQLREVFRSFCAARPAGAKFAHRACDLPAGSSPSMK
;
A
#
# COMPACT_ATOMS: atom_id res chain seq x y z
N MET A 1 -19.90 -29.45 14.10
CA MET A 1 -18.77 -29.21 13.18
C MET A 1 -18.29 -27.78 13.45
N ASN A 2 -17.35 -27.60 14.39
CA ASN A 2 -16.86 -26.28 14.80
C ASN A 2 -15.58 -25.97 13.99
N GLY A 3 -15.77 -25.55 12.73
CA GLY A 3 -14.69 -25.32 11.77
C GLY A 3 -14.50 -23.85 11.44
N ALA A 4 -14.25 -23.00 12.44
CA ALA A 4 -13.49 -21.79 12.17
C ALA A 4 -12.05 -22.27 12.00
N ASP A 5 -11.71 -22.73 10.79
CA ASP A 5 -10.35 -23.11 10.42
C ASP A 5 -9.38 -22.00 10.87
N ASP A 6 -8.25 -22.38 11.45
CA ASP A 6 -7.25 -21.47 12.02
C ASP A 6 -6.65 -20.60 10.89
N ILE A 7 -7.31 -19.47 10.58
CA ILE A 7 -6.88 -18.54 9.52
C ILE A 7 -5.54 -17.96 9.94
N THR A 8 -4.52 -18.19 9.11
CA THR A 8 -3.21 -17.56 9.32
C THR A 8 -3.29 -16.08 8.95
N LEU A 9 -2.74 -15.23 9.82
CA LEU A 9 -2.64 -13.78 9.61
C LEU A 9 -1.21 -13.42 9.19
N PHE A 10 -1.09 -12.53 8.21
CA PHE A 10 0.20 -11.98 7.78
C PHE A 10 0.19 -10.46 7.84
N GLY A 11 1.26 -9.88 8.40
CA GLY A 11 1.58 -8.46 8.26
C GLY A 11 2.81 -8.31 7.37
N VAL A 12 2.72 -7.51 6.31
CA VAL A 12 3.81 -7.37 5.31
C VAL A 12 4.32 -5.93 5.28
N ASP A 13 5.56 -5.74 5.71
CA ASP A 13 6.34 -4.51 5.48
C ASP A 13 7.08 -4.65 4.15
N PHE A 14 6.60 -3.92 3.14
CA PHE A 14 7.05 -4.07 1.76
C PHE A 14 8.19 -3.13 1.39
N SER A 15 9.12 -3.63 0.59
CA SER A 15 10.17 -2.84 -0.06
C SER A 15 10.04 -2.99 -1.57
N SER A 16 10.00 -1.87 -2.30
CA SER A 16 9.99 -1.88 -3.77
C SER A 16 11.34 -2.27 -4.39
N ALA A 17 12.41 -2.23 -3.59
CA ALA A 17 13.75 -2.66 -3.96
C ALA A 17 14.31 -3.56 -2.84
N PRO A 18 13.78 -4.78 -2.67
CA PRO A 18 14.22 -5.66 -1.61
C PRO A 18 15.66 -6.11 -1.84
N SER A 19 16.39 -6.27 -0.75
CA SER A 19 17.76 -6.79 -0.73
C SER A 19 18.07 -7.37 0.65
N ARG A 20 19.21 -8.03 0.82
CA ARG A 20 19.65 -8.55 2.13
C ARG A 20 19.69 -7.48 3.23
N ARG A 21 19.96 -6.22 2.89
CA ARG A 21 19.99 -5.10 3.84
C ARG A 21 18.61 -4.49 4.12
N LYS A 22 17.65 -4.68 3.20
CA LYS A 22 16.29 -4.16 3.30
C LYS A 22 15.31 -5.18 2.68
N PRO A 23 15.07 -6.31 3.36
CA PRO A 23 14.15 -7.33 2.85
C PRO A 23 12.70 -6.86 2.94
N ILE A 24 11.81 -7.56 2.25
CA ILE A 24 10.38 -7.57 2.63
C ILE A 24 10.26 -8.41 3.89
N VAL A 25 9.64 -7.86 4.93
CA VAL A 25 9.44 -8.57 6.20
C VAL A 25 7.98 -8.98 6.33
N ILE A 26 7.75 -10.25 6.61
CA ILE A 26 6.42 -10.84 6.74
C ILE A 26 6.30 -11.40 8.14
N ALA A 27 5.47 -10.78 8.97
CA ALA A 27 5.07 -11.27 10.28
C ALA A 27 3.96 -12.29 10.11
N ARG A 28 4.12 -13.51 10.63
CA ARG A 28 3.06 -14.51 10.72
C ARG A 28 2.43 -14.49 12.09
N GLY A 29 1.11 -14.58 12.15
CA GLY A 29 0.39 -14.74 13.40
C GLY A 29 -0.94 -15.45 13.23
N ARG A 30 -1.67 -15.52 14.34
CA ARG A 30 -3.04 -16.03 14.41
C ARG A 30 -3.86 -15.19 15.39
N LEU A 31 -5.17 -15.25 15.29
CA LEU A 31 -6.03 -14.66 16.29
C LEU A 31 -6.05 -15.56 17.54
N ALA A 32 -6.00 -14.97 18.73
CA ALA A 32 -6.27 -15.69 19.97
C ALA A 32 -7.70 -16.25 19.94
N GLN A 33 -7.90 -17.45 20.49
CA GLN A 33 -9.22 -18.09 20.55
C GLN A 33 -10.09 -17.55 21.70
N ASP A 34 -9.80 -16.34 22.16
CA ASP A 34 -10.53 -15.65 23.21
C ASP A 34 -11.19 -14.37 22.64
N PRO A 35 -12.10 -13.72 23.41
CA PRO A 35 -12.80 -12.52 22.94
C PRO A 35 -11.93 -11.25 22.84
N SER A 36 -10.63 -11.32 23.12
CA SER A 36 -9.77 -10.12 23.21
C SER A 36 -9.36 -9.56 21.84
N HIS A 37 -9.65 -10.27 20.75
CA HIS A 37 -9.16 -9.95 19.39
C HIS A 37 -7.63 -9.82 19.30
N THR A 38 -6.90 -10.42 20.24
CA THR A 38 -5.44 -10.36 20.28
C THR A 38 -4.84 -11.16 19.12
N VAL A 39 -3.87 -10.57 18.43
CA VAL A 39 -3.06 -11.28 17.44
C VAL A 39 -1.81 -11.83 18.12
N ILE A 40 -1.64 -13.15 18.05
CA ILE A 40 -0.46 -13.85 18.55
C ILE A 40 0.55 -13.93 17.41
N LEU A 41 1.64 -13.17 17.53
CA LEU A 41 2.79 -13.24 16.63
C LEU A 41 3.53 -14.57 16.82
N GLN A 42 3.81 -15.26 15.71
CA GLN A 42 4.46 -16.57 15.71
C GLN A 42 5.90 -16.48 15.20
N ASP A 43 6.09 -15.96 13.99
CA ASP A 43 7.40 -15.89 13.34
C ASP A 43 7.50 -14.74 12.34
N PHE A 44 8.70 -14.55 11.80
CA PHE A 44 8.98 -13.64 10.70
C PHE A 44 9.65 -14.38 9.54
N ASN A 45 9.16 -14.12 8.33
CA ASN A 45 9.84 -14.47 7.09
C ASN A 45 10.45 -13.22 6.45
N ARG A 46 11.63 -13.35 5.86
CA ARG A 46 12.37 -12.25 5.21
C ARG A 46 12.66 -12.62 3.78
N LEU A 47 12.19 -11.80 2.85
CA LEU A 47 12.32 -12.04 1.42
C LEU A 47 13.18 -10.95 0.78
N ASP A 48 14.32 -11.35 0.25
CA ASP A 48 15.32 -10.42 -0.29
C ASP A 48 15.04 -10.05 -1.76
N THR A 49 14.04 -10.67 -2.41
CA THR A 49 13.72 -10.42 -3.82
C THR A 49 12.21 -10.30 -4.05
N LEU A 50 11.83 -9.57 -5.10
CA LEU A 50 10.44 -9.52 -5.56
C LEU A 50 9.97 -10.88 -6.08
N ALA A 51 10.86 -11.69 -6.67
CA ALA A 51 10.53 -13.04 -7.15
C ALA A 51 10.13 -13.96 -5.98
N SER A 52 10.88 -13.96 -4.89
CA SER A 52 10.54 -14.72 -3.69
C SER A 52 9.24 -14.23 -3.04
N PHE A 53 8.96 -12.93 -3.08
CA PHE A 53 7.67 -12.40 -2.63
C PHE A 53 6.51 -12.85 -3.52
N GLY A 54 6.71 -12.86 -4.85
CA GLY A 54 5.73 -13.41 -5.79
C GLY A 54 5.44 -14.89 -5.56
N GLN A 55 6.46 -15.69 -5.27
CA GLN A 55 6.29 -17.11 -4.89
C GLN A 55 5.52 -17.25 -3.58
N TRP A 56 5.84 -16.43 -2.58
CA TRP A 56 5.14 -16.43 -1.30
C TRP A 56 3.64 -16.07 -1.44
N LEU A 57 3.30 -15.13 -2.31
CA LEU A 57 1.90 -14.77 -2.60
C LEU A 57 1.08 -15.94 -3.19
N GLN A 58 1.74 -16.94 -3.79
CA GLN A 58 1.10 -18.14 -4.33
C GLN A 58 0.92 -19.25 -3.29
N MET A 59 1.35 -19.02 -2.04
CA MET A 59 1.17 -19.99 -0.96
C MET A 59 -0.34 -20.25 -0.74
N PRO A 60 -0.77 -21.52 -0.70
CA PRO A 60 -2.19 -21.86 -0.55
C PRO A 60 -2.76 -21.38 0.80
N GLY A 61 -4.03 -20.97 0.76
CA GLY A 61 -4.80 -20.52 1.93
C GLY A 61 -5.43 -21.66 2.77
N PRO A 62 -6.18 -21.31 3.83
CA PRO A 62 -6.68 -19.97 4.12
C PRO A 62 -5.67 -19.07 4.88
N TRP A 63 -5.48 -17.84 4.39
CA TRP A 63 -4.75 -16.79 5.09
C TRP A 63 -5.31 -15.40 4.75
N ILE A 64 -5.12 -14.44 5.66
CA ILE A 64 -5.42 -13.02 5.47
C ILE A 64 -4.12 -12.23 5.60
N GLY A 65 -3.84 -11.36 4.63
CA GLY A 65 -2.65 -10.49 4.63
C GLY A 65 -3.02 -9.02 4.75
N ALA A 66 -2.38 -8.32 5.68
CA ALA A 66 -2.33 -6.86 5.76
C ALA A 66 -1.00 -6.39 5.15
N PHE A 67 -1.06 -5.56 4.12
CA PHE A 67 0.11 -5.15 3.35
C PHE A 67 0.36 -3.65 3.49
N ASP A 68 1.52 -3.27 4.01
CA ASP A 68 2.01 -1.89 3.95
C ASP A 68 2.68 -1.64 2.59
N LEU A 69 1.88 -1.17 1.63
CA LEU A 69 2.33 -0.92 0.27
C LEU A 69 2.52 0.59 0.04
N PRO A 70 3.66 1.03 -0.53
CA PRO A 70 3.92 2.44 -0.81
C PRO A 70 3.19 2.94 -2.07
N PHE A 71 2.00 2.43 -2.38
CA PHE A 71 1.26 2.71 -3.62
C PHE A 71 0.26 3.86 -3.48
N GLY A 72 0.06 4.38 -2.27
CA GLY A 72 -0.90 5.45 -2.02
C GLY A 72 -0.47 6.79 -2.62
N LEU A 73 -1.37 7.42 -3.38
CA LEU A 73 -1.24 8.80 -3.83
C LEU A 73 -1.89 9.78 -2.84
N PRO A 74 -1.43 11.04 -2.75
CA PRO A 74 -2.07 12.03 -1.89
C PRO A 74 -3.50 12.30 -2.35
N ARG A 75 -4.44 12.38 -1.39
CA ARG A 75 -5.85 12.65 -1.70
C ARG A 75 -6.03 13.96 -2.47
N GLU A 76 -5.28 14.99 -2.10
CA GLU A 76 -5.29 16.29 -2.76
C GLU A 76 -4.95 16.19 -4.25
N LEU A 77 -3.95 15.38 -4.64
CA LEU A 77 -3.60 15.15 -6.04
C LEU A 77 -4.78 14.58 -6.83
N ILE A 78 -5.40 13.51 -6.29
CA ILE A 78 -6.52 12.81 -6.94
C ILE A 78 -7.69 13.77 -7.13
N ASP A 79 -7.98 14.58 -6.10
CA ASP A 79 -9.08 15.54 -6.12
C ASP A 79 -8.83 16.70 -7.11
N THR A 80 -7.62 17.26 -7.14
CA THR A 80 -7.26 18.35 -8.06
C THR A 80 -7.28 17.89 -9.53
N LEU A 81 -6.75 16.70 -9.82
CA LEU A 81 -6.69 16.18 -11.19
C LEU A 81 -8.00 15.56 -11.67
N ARG A 82 -9.02 15.50 -10.81
CA ARG A 82 -10.30 14.84 -11.09
C ARG A 82 -10.10 13.42 -11.59
N TRP A 83 -9.12 12.72 -11.04
CA TRP A 83 -8.87 11.32 -11.37
C TRP A 83 -9.95 10.42 -10.76
N PRO A 84 -10.16 9.21 -11.32
CA PRO A 84 -11.09 8.25 -10.75
C PRO A 84 -10.87 8.05 -9.25
N GLY A 85 -11.96 8.06 -8.50
CA GLY A 85 -11.95 7.96 -7.03
C GLY A 85 -11.70 9.28 -6.31
N HIS A 86 -11.77 10.44 -6.98
CA HIS A 86 -11.82 11.75 -6.31
C HIS A 86 -13.07 11.89 -5.44
N ARG A 87 -13.10 12.82 -4.48
CA ARG A 87 -14.20 12.93 -3.49
C ARG A 87 -15.61 13.08 -4.07
N GLN A 88 -15.73 13.73 -5.23
CA GLN A 88 -17.01 13.89 -5.93
C GLN A 88 -17.32 12.76 -6.93
N ASP A 89 -16.51 11.71 -6.97
CA ASP A 89 -16.68 10.56 -7.85
C ASP A 89 -17.44 9.50 -7.07
N GLU A 90 -18.73 9.37 -7.34
CA GLU A 90 -19.65 8.48 -6.63
C GLU A 90 -19.59 7.03 -7.16
N ALA A 91 -18.75 6.77 -8.17
CA ALA A 91 -18.60 5.43 -8.71
C ALA A 91 -18.01 4.47 -7.65
N PRO A 92 -18.50 3.22 -7.59
CA PRO A 92 -17.97 2.22 -6.68
C PRO A 92 -16.52 1.87 -7.03
N LEU A 93 -15.84 1.21 -6.09
CA LEU A 93 -14.47 0.72 -6.24
C LEU A 93 -13.46 1.84 -6.63
N PRO A 94 -13.43 2.97 -5.89
CA PRO A 94 -12.62 4.14 -6.25
C PRO A 94 -11.13 3.83 -6.37
N TRP A 95 -10.61 2.91 -5.54
CA TRP A 95 -9.21 2.49 -5.58
C TRP A 95 -8.87 1.71 -6.86
N GLU A 96 -9.68 0.70 -7.22
CA GLU A 96 -9.44 -0.13 -8.40
C GLU A 96 -9.48 0.69 -9.67
N ARG A 97 -10.43 1.63 -9.76
CA ARG A 97 -10.54 2.56 -10.89
C ARG A 97 -9.35 3.49 -10.98
N LEU A 98 -8.86 4.02 -9.84
CA LEU A 98 -7.64 4.82 -9.80
C LEU A 98 -6.43 4.01 -10.29
N ILE A 99 -6.23 2.79 -9.78
CA ILE A 99 -5.12 1.93 -10.19
C ILE A 99 -5.23 1.57 -11.68
N SER A 100 -6.43 1.26 -12.17
CA SER A 100 -6.66 1.01 -13.59
C SER A 100 -6.29 2.22 -14.44
N HIS A 101 -6.72 3.42 -14.06
CA HIS A 101 -6.35 4.68 -14.73
C HIS A 101 -4.83 4.89 -14.78
N LEU A 102 -4.13 4.69 -13.65
CA LEU A 102 -2.67 4.81 -13.58
C LEU A 102 -1.96 3.79 -14.47
N ARG A 103 -2.47 2.54 -14.57
CA ARG A 103 -1.88 1.50 -15.44
C ARG A 103 -1.92 1.84 -16.92
N HIS A 104 -2.85 2.67 -17.36
CA HIS A 104 -2.94 3.11 -18.76
C HIS A 104 -2.02 4.30 -19.07
N GLN A 105 -1.27 4.82 -18.08
CA GLN A 105 -0.31 5.89 -18.29
C GLN A 105 1.11 5.36 -18.31
N SER A 106 1.91 5.89 -19.23
CA SER A 106 3.35 5.67 -19.21
C SER A 106 4.00 6.39 -18.03
N ARG A 107 5.16 5.88 -17.61
CA ARG A 107 5.99 6.55 -16.59
C ARG A 107 6.33 8.00 -16.97
N ALA A 108 6.55 8.29 -18.25
CA ALA A 108 6.87 9.63 -18.73
C ALA A 108 5.68 10.59 -18.54
N GLN A 109 4.47 10.16 -18.90
CA GLN A 109 3.23 10.91 -18.71
C GLN A 109 2.98 11.20 -17.22
N LEU A 110 3.07 10.17 -16.36
CA LEU A 110 2.88 10.35 -14.91
C LEU A 110 3.86 11.36 -14.32
N ARG A 111 5.14 11.31 -14.73
CA ARG A 111 6.16 12.28 -14.29
C ARG A 111 5.84 13.70 -14.71
N GLU A 112 5.33 13.89 -15.93
CA GLU A 112 4.93 15.20 -16.43
C GLU A 112 3.75 15.75 -15.62
N VAL A 113 2.73 14.92 -15.38
CA VAL A 113 1.56 15.29 -14.58
C VAL A 113 1.99 15.70 -13.17
N PHE A 114 2.84 14.89 -12.50
CA PHE A 114 3.30 15.21 -11.15
C PHE A 114 4.16 16.49 -11.11
N ARG A 115 4.99 16.72 -12.14
CA ARG A 115 5.78 17.95 -12.24
C ARG A 115 4.87 19.17 -12.38
N SER A 116 3.90 19.09 -13.28
CA SER A 116 2.93 20.16 -13.54
C SER A 116 2.08 20.46 -12.30
N PHE A 117 1.61 19.42 -11.61
CA PHE A 117 0.92 19.54 -10.34
C PHE A 117 1.78 20.25 -9.29
N CYS A 118 3.05 19.84 -9.11
CA CYS A 118 3.94 20.48 -8.13
C CYS A 118 4.30 21.93 -8.50
N ALA A 119 4.45 22.24 -9.79
CA ALA A 119 4.80 23.57 -10.27
C ALA A 119 3.69 24.61 -10.02
N ALA A 120 2.43 24.17 -10.03
CA ALA A 120 1.28 25.04 -9.77
C ALA A 120 1.05 25.33 -8.26
N ARG A 121 1.83 24.72 -7.36
CA ARG A 121 1.61 24.83 -5.90
C ARG A 121 2.32 26.03 -5.28
N PRO A 122 1.76 26.60 -4.19
CA PRO A 122 2.39 27.70 -3.47
C PRO A 122 3.80 27.39 -2.98
N ALA A 123 4.63 28.42 -2.87
CA ALA A 123 5.94 28.32 -2.23
C ALA A 123 5.78 27.81 -0.79
N GLY A 124 6.64 26.88 -0.37
CA GLY A 124 6.55 26.21 0.94
C GLY A 124 5.59 25.01 0.98
N ALA A 125 4.76 24.80 -0.03
CA ALA A 125 3.80 23.69 -0.12
C ALA A 125 3.98 22.87 -1.41
N LYS A 126 5.21 22.76 -1.93
CA LYS A 126 5.53 22.17 -3.25
C LYS A 126 4.97 20.75 -3.46
N PHE A 127 4.88 19.93 -2.42
CA PHE A 127 4.37 18.57 -2.50
C PHE A 127 3.05 18.46 -1.73
N ALA A 128 2.10 17.68 -2.27
CA ALA A 128 0.97 17.23 -1.48
C ALA A 128 1.38 16.03 -0.62
N HIS A 129 0.74 15.91 0.53
CA HIS A 129 1.02 14.87 1.53
C HIS A 129 -0.24 14.03 1.74
N ARG A 130 -0.04 12.73 1.99
CA ARG A 130 -1.09 11.88 2.57
C ARG A 130 -1.30 12.29 4.02
N ALA A 131 -2.49 12.06 4.56
CA ALA A 131 -2.82 12.39 5.94
C ALA A 131 -1.83 11.76 6.95
N CYS A 132 -1.32 10.58 6.63
CA CYS A 132 -0.35 9.87 7.46
C CYS A 132 1.10 10.30 7.25
N ASP A 133 1.44 11.06 6.20
CA ASP A 133 2.83 11.39 5.89
C ASP A 133 3.45 12.30 6.96
N LEU A 134 2.73 13.35 7.40
CA LEU A 134 3.22 14.30 8.40
C LEU A 134 3.37 13.67 9.79
N PRO A 135 2.36 12.95 10.35
CA PRO A 135 2.51 12.28 11.63
C PRO A 135 3.61 11.22 11.63
N ALA A 136 3.86 10.56 10.50
CA ALA A 136 4.89 9.53 10.36
C ALA A 136 6.29 10.09 10.00
N GLY A 137 6.44 11.41 9.84
CA GLY A 137 7.70 12.02 9.38
C GLY A 137 8.15 11.52 7.99
N SER A 138 7.21 11.04 7.17
CA SER A 138 7.48 10.40 5.89
C SER A 138 7.62 11.43 4.76
N SER A 139 8.44 11.09 3.76
CA SER A 139 8.53 11.88 2.53
C SER A 139 7.25 11.77 1.69
N PRO A 140 6.85 12.83 0.97
CA PRO A 140 5.67 12.78 0.10
C PRO A 140 5.90 11.83 -1.08
N SER A 141 4.84 11.14 -1.52
CA SER A 141 4.92 10.13 -2.60
C SER A 141 5.14 10.69 -4.01
N MET A 142 5.25 12.01 -4.15
CA MET A 142 5.41 12.71 -5.44
C MET A 142 6.78 13.38 -5.60
N LYS A 143 7.74 13.04 -4.76
CA LYS A 143 9.13 13.50 -4.87
C LYS A 143 9.89 12.64 -5.87
#